data_AF-A0A8C9WAZ8-F1
#
_entry.id   AF-A0A8C9WAZ8-F1
#
_cell.length_a   1.000
_cell.length_b   1.000
_cell.length_c   1.000
_cell.angle_alpha   90.00
_cell.angle_beta   90.00
_cell.angle_gamma   90.00
#
_symmetry.space_group_name_H-M   'P 1'
#
loop_
_entity.id
_entity.type
_entity.pdbx_description
1 polymer ?
#
loop_
_entity_poly.entity_id
_entity_poly.type
_entity_poly.pdbx_seq_one_letter_code
_entity_poly.pdbx_strand_id
1 'polypeptide(L)'
;MTETKEKMSEQQTLKMKYSAAQEFPDLSKHNNHMAKVLTMEMYERLRDKQTPSGFTLDDVIQTGVDNPGHPFIMTVGCVAGDEETYVVFKDLLDPVIEDRHGGYKPTDKHKTDLNPDHLKGGDDLDPNYVLSSRVRTGRSIRGFCLPPHCSRGERRTIEKLSIDALSSLGSDLKGKYYALKNMTEEEQQRLIDDHFLFDKPVSPLLLASGMARDWPDARGIWHNDSKTFLVWVNEEDHLRVISMQKGGNMKEVFTRFCTGLTKIEALFKQKGHEFMWNEHLGYVLTCPSNLGTGLRGGVHVKLPNLSKHEKFGDILKKLRLQKRGTGGVDTAAVGGVFDISNADRLGFSEVELVQMVVDGVKLLVEMEKRLEKGQSIDDLMPSQK
;
A
#
# COMPACT_ATOMS: atom_id res chain seq x y z
N MET A 1 -12.87 23.48 33.38
CA MET A 1 -12.44 22.17 32.89
C MET A 1 -10.94 22.24 32.72
N THR A 2 -10.19 21.55 33.57
CA THR A 2 -8.73 21.51 33.53
C THR A 2 -8.28 20.74 32.30
N GLU A 3 -7.63 21.41 31.35
CA GLU A 3 -6.85 20.77 30.29
C GLU A 3 -5.76 19.91 30.95
N THR A 4 -5.97 18.60 30.97
CA THR A 4 -4.90 17.66 31.29
C THR A 4 -3.91 17.72 30.15
N LYS A 5 -2.84 18.51 30.28
CA LYS A 5 -1.70 18.42 29.35
C LYS A 5 -1.19 16.98 29.39
N GLU A 6 -1.40 16.24 28.30
CA GLU A 6 -0.87 14.89 28.16
C GLU A 6 0.65 14.92 28.38
N LYS A 7 1.12 14.10 29.30
CA LYS A 7 2.53 14.09 29.70
C LYS A 7 3.35 13.45 28.59
N MET A 8 4.30 14.19 28.03
CA MET A 8 5.25 13.68 27.05
C MET A 8 6.02 12.47 27.61
N SER A 9 6.45 11.56 26.73
CA SER A 9 7.30 10.44 27.14
C SER A 9 8.61 10.94 27.78
N GLU A 10 9.23 10.12 28.62
CA GLU A 10 10.51 10.48 29.25
C GLU A 10 11.60 10.74 28.22
N GLN A 11 11.64 9.92 27.16
CA GLN A 11 12.59 10.10 26.06
C GLN A 11 12.34 11.41 25.30
N GLN A 12 11.08 11.76 25.01
CA GLN A 12 10.79 13.04 24.36
C GLN A 12 11.14 14.22 25.27
N THR A 13 10.90 14.09 26.57
CA THR A 13 11.31 15.10 27.57
C THR A 13 12.83 15.30 27.57
N LEU A 14 13.62 14.24 27.35
CA LEU A 14 15.07 14.35 27.22
C LEU A 14 15.50 15.06 25.93
N LYS A 15 14.88 14.74 24.78
CA LYS A 15 15.17 15.41 23.50
C LYS A 15 14.90 16.92 23.55
N MET A 16 13.89 17.34 24.32
CA MET A 16 13.56 18.76 24.53
C MET A 16 14.58 19.51 25.40
N LYS A 17 15.53 18.82 26.04
CA LYS A 17 16.68 19.47 26.70
C LYS A 17 17.75 19.93 25.72
N TYR A 18 17.73 19.42 24.49
CA TYR A 18 18.63 19.79 23.41
C TYR A 18 17.94 20.75 22.44
N SER A 19 18.72 21.67 21.86
CA SER A 19 18.21 22.59 20.84
C SER A 19 17.71 21.83 19.62
N ALA A 20 16.81 22.44 18.84
CA ALA A 20 16.30 21.82 17.63
C ALA A 20 17.44 21.44 16.67
N ALA A 21 18.48 22.28 16.56
CA ALA A 21 19.62 22.03 15.68
C ALA A 21 20.47 20.81 16.11
N GLN A 22 20.49 20.47 17.41
CA GLN A 22 21.22 19.31 17.91
C GLN A 22 20.50 17.98 17.63
N GLU A 23 19.19 18.03 17.41
CA GLU A 23 18.34 16.85 17.19
C GLU A 23 17.84 16.75 15.74
N PHE A 24 18.06 17.79 14.93
CA PHE A 24 17.73 17.79 13.51
C PHE A 24 18.55 16.72 12.77
N PRO A 25 17.93 15.86 11.95
CA PRO A 25 18.64 14.77 11.28
C PRO A 25 19.59 15.30 10.18
N ASP A 26 20.74 14.63 10.02
CA ASP A 26 21.59 14.82 8.84
C ASP A 26 20.98 14.07 7.64
N LEU A 27 20.42 14.84 6.71
CA LEU A 27 19.77 14.34 5.49
C LEU A 27 20.58 14.65 4.22
N SER A 28 21.86 15.00 4.35
CA SER A 28 22.69 15.51 3.24
C SER A 28 22.89 14.55 2.07
N LYS A 29 22.66 13.24 2.27
CA LYS A 29 22.82 12.19 1.25
C LYS A 29 21.51 11.45 0.96
N HIS A 30 20.38 12.02 1.38
CA HIS A 30 19.09 11.36 1.33
C HIS A 30 18.30 11.73 0.08
N ASN A 31 17.58 10.75 -0.44
CA ASN A 31 16.73 10.83 -1.61
C ASN A 31 15.45 10.03 -1.34
N ASN A 32 14.61 10.60 -0.48
CA ASN A 32 13.24 10.17 -0.19
C ASN A 32 12.35 11.40 -0.06
N HIS A 33 11.02 11.24 -0.16
CA HIS A 33 10.10 12.39 -0.18
C HIS A 33 10.16 13.22 1.11
N MET A 34 10.26 12.58 2.29
CA MET A 34 10.41 13.25 3.59
C MET A 34 11.63 14.16 3.60
N ALA A 35 12.80 13.67 3.17
CA ALA A 35 14.04 14.42 3.19
C ALA A 35 14.05 15.63 2.24
N LYS A 36 13.24 15.59 1.17
CA LYS A 36 13.05 16.75 0.27
C LYS A 36 12.21 17.86 0.89
N VAL A 37 11.35 17.52 1.84
CA VAL A 37 10.35 18.43 2.43
C VAL A 37 10.80 18.96 3.78
N LEU A 38 11.39 18.13 4.63
CA LEU A 38 11.74 18.50 6.00
C LEU A 38 12.75 19.65 6.03
N THR A 39 12.41 20.72 6.75
CA THR A 39 13.30 21.86 7.00
C THR A 39 13.56 22.03 8.49
N MET A 40 14.66 22.72 8.83
CA MET A 40 15.01 23.05 10.21
C MET A 40 13.88 23.81 10.93
N GLU A 41 13.25 24.77 10.24
CA GLU A 41 12.12 25.56 10.78
C GLU A 41 10.89 24.68 11.02
N MET A 42 10.56 23.78 10.08
CA MET A 42 9.46 22.82 10.28
C MET A 42 9.74 21.90 11.46
N TYR A 43 10.96 21.36 11.56
CA TYR A 43 11.35 20.48 12.66
C TYR A 43 11.23 21.19 14.01
N GLU A 44 11.73 22.41 14.14
CA GLU A 44 11.60 23.21 15.37
C GLU A 44 10.14 23.43 15.77
N ARG A 45 9.25 23.69 14.81
CA ARG A 45 7.81 23.91 15.05
C ARG A 45 7.02 22.64 15.41
N LEU A 46 7.47 21.48 14.95
CA LEU A 46 6.73 20.21 15.03
C LEU A 46 7.30 19.23 16.07
N ARG A 47 8.58 19.37 16.47
CA ARG A 47 9.27 18.40 17.34
C ARG A 47 8.72 18.30 18.76
N ASP A 48 7.99 19.31 19.24
CA ASP A 48 7.35 19.29 20.56
C ASP A 48 5.93 18.70 20.52
N LYS A 49 5.40 18.37 19.32
CA LYS A 49 4.08 17.80 19.14
C LYS A 49 4.10 16.28 19.27
N GLN A 50 2.98 15.76 19.75
CA GLN A 50 2.66 14.33 19.76
C GLN A 50 1.17 14.15 19.48
N THR A 51 0.80 12.99 18.94
CA THR A 51 -0.60 12.57 18.82
C THR A 51 -1.14 12.13 20.18
N PRO A 52 -2.46 11.88 20.32
CA PRO A 52 -3.03 11.37 21.58
C PRO A 52 -2.43 10.02 22.04
N SER A 53 -1.88 9.23 21.12
CA SER A 53 -1.19 7.98 21.44
C SER A 53 0.30 8.18 21.81
N GLY A 54 0.79 9.42 21.75
CA GLY A 54 2.18 9.78 22.00
C GLY A 54 3.12 9.60 20.81
N PHE A 55 2.61 9.43 19.57
CA PHE A 55 3.43 9.34 18.37
C PHE A 55 4.00 10.72 18.00
N THR A 56 5.31 10.81 17.76
CA THR A 56 6.03 12.08 17.60
C THR A 56 6.51 12.30 16.17
N LEU A 57 7.01 13.51 15.87
CA LEU A 57 7.65 13.80 14.58
C LEU A 57 8.84 12.88 14.29
N ASP A 58 9.66 12.57 15.31
CA ASP A 58 10.81 11.70 15.12
C ASP A 58 10.38 10.28 14.76
N ASP A 59 9.29 9.79 15.36
CA ASP A 59 8.72 8.49 14.99
C ASP A 59 8.19 8.48 13.55
N VAL A 60 7.59 9.60 13.11
CA VAL A 60 7.13 9.78 11.72
C VAL A 60 8.29 9.64 10.73
N ILE A 61 9.44 10.26 10.99
CA ILE A 61 10.53 10.40 10.02
C ILE A 61 11.63 9.33 10.13
N GLN A 62 11.68 8.55 11.22
CA GLN A 62 12.80 7.65 11.53
C GLN A 62 13.16 6.73 10.36
N THR A 63 12.16 6.14 9.70
CA THR A 63 12.43 5.26 8.55
C THR A 63 13.10 5.99 7.39
N GLY A 64 12.80 7.27 7.15
CA GLY A 64 13.48 8.07 6.13
C GLY A 64 14.87 8.53 6.55
N VAL A 65 15.11 8.73 7.84
CA VAL A 65 16.46 9.04 8.36
C VAL A 65 17.38 7.84 8.20
N ASP A 66 16.91 6.64 8.54
CA ASP A 66 17.71 5.41 8.49
C ASP A 66 17.89 4.87 7.05
N ASN A 67 16.99 5.24 6.14
CA ASN A 67 16.99 4.77 4.76
C ASN A 67 17.17 5.96 3.79
N PRO A 68 18.43 6.30 3.40
CA PRO A 68 18.71 7.43 2.53
C PRO A 68 18.17 7.25 1.10
N GLY A 69 17.75 6.06 0.71
CA GLY A 69 17.10 5.79 -0.56
C GLY A 69 16.77 4.32 -0.72
N HIS A 70 16.32 3.93 -1.89
CA HIS A 70 16.06 2.53 -2.22
C HIS A 70 16.54 2.21 -3.65
N PRO A 71 17.13 1.03 -3.92
CA PRO A 71 17.73 0.73 -5.21
C PRO A 71 16.76 0.78 -6.41
N PHE A 72 15.47 0.57 -6.17
CA PHE A 72 14.47 0.36 -7.24
C PHE A 72 13.39 1.44 -7.34
N ILE A 73 13.15 2.24 -6.28
CA ILE A 73 12.03 3.18 -6.21
C ILE A 73 12.41 4.42 -5.39
N MET A 74 11.76 5.55 -5.66
CA MET A 74 11.73 6.68 -4.71
C MET A 74 10.86 6.30 -3.51
N THR A 75 11.42 6.31 -2.30
CA THR A 75 10.69 6.00 -1.07
C THR A 75 10.05 7.25 -0.48
N VAL A 76 9.01 7.06 0.34
CA VAL A 76 8.35 8.16 1.04
C VAL A 76 9.23 8.69 2.18
N GLY A 77 9.81 7.81 2.99
CA GLY A 77 10.68 8.22 4.10
C GLY A 77 9.95 8.68 5.36
N CYS A 78 8.63 8.49 5.44
CA CYS A 78 7.86 8.68 6.66
C CYS A 78 6.66 7.74 6.73
N VAL A 79 6.14 7.56 7.95
CA VAL A 79 4.98 6.71 8.26
C VAL A 79 4.05 7.40 9.26
N ALA A 80 2.79 6.95 9.30
CA ALA A 80 1.83 7.32 10.33
C ALA A 80 1.76 6.26 11.44
N GLY A 81 1.66 6.72 12.69
CA GLY A 81 1.51 5.86 13.87
C GLY A 81 0.04 5.68 14.29
N ASP A 82 -0.84 6.59 13.87
CA ASP A 82 -2.28 6.60 14.12
C ASP A 82 -3.00 7.52 13.11
N GLU A 83 -4.34 7.64 13.21
CA GLU A 83 -5.14 8.47 12.30
C GLU A 83 -4.81 9.97 12.46
N GLU A 84 -4.56 10.40 13.71
CA GLU A 84 -4.25 11.77 14.09
C GLU A 84 -2.88 12.25 13.58
N THR A 85 -1.96 11.33 13.27
CA THR A 85 -0.63 11.66 12.74
C THR A 85 -0.75 12.55 11.49
N TYR A 86 -1.70 12.25 10.59
CA TYR A 86 -1.93 13.03 9.37
C TYR A 86 -2.49 14.44 9.64
N VAL A 87 -3.03 14.71 10.82
CA VAL A 87 -3.51 16.04 11.22
C VAL A 87 -2.44 16.81 11.99
N VAL A 88 -1.80 16.15 12.97
CA VAL A 88 -0.80 16.77 13.86
C VAL A 88 0.45 17.19 13.09
N PHE A 89 0.88 16.39 12.12
CA PHE A 89 2.09 16.62 11.32
C PHE A 89 1.80 16.96 9.86
N LYS A 90 0.61 17.52 9.57
CA LYS A 90 0.21 17.89 8.20
C LYS A 90 1.18 18.83 7.49
N ASP A 91 1.85 19.74 8.22
CA ASP A 91 2.83 20.67 7.64
C ASP A 91 4.00 19.94 6.94
N LEU A 92 4.32 18.72 7.39
CA LEU A 92 5.27 17.82 6.75
C LEU A 92 4.58 16.86 5.77
N LEU A 93 3.46 16.26 6.18
CA LEU A 93 2.82 15.18 5.43
C LEU A 93 2.10 15.66 4.17
N ASP A 94 1.51 16.85 4.18
CA ASP A 94 0.80 17.41 3.03
C ASP A 94 1.75 17.62 1.83
N PRO A 95 2.92 18.29 1.95
CA PRO A 95 3.85 18.40 0.82
C PRO A 95 4.45 17.05 0.39
N VAL A 96 4.64 16.11 1.32
CA VAL A 96 5.09 14.75 0.99
C VAL A 96 4.03 14.02 0.15
N ILE A 97 2.75 14.14 0.53
CA ILE A 97 1.61 13.57 -0.19
C ILE A 97 1.49 14.23 -1.57
N GLU A 98 1.62 15.55 -1.66
CA GLU A 98 1.56 16.29 -2.92
C GLU A 98 2.67 15.85 -3.89
N ASP A 99 3.93 15.76 -3.44
CA ASP A 99 5.05 15.29 -4.28
C ASP A 99 4.87 13.82 -4.68
N ARG A 100 4.43 12.96 -3.75
CA ARG A 100 4.26 11.53 -4.02
C ARG A 100 3.10 11.25 -4.96
N HIS A 101 1.98 11.95 -4.85
CA HIS A 101 0.76 11.71 -5.63
C HIS A 101 0.55 12.70 -6.77
N GLY A 102 1.65 13.26 -7.29
CA GLY A 102 1.65 13.99 -8.56
C GLY A 102 0.88 15.31 -8.52
N GLY A 103 1.00 16.05 -7.42
CA GLY A 103 0.38 17.36 -7.23
C GLY A 103 -0.98 17.34 -6.54
N TYR A 104 -1.29 16.27 -5.79
CA TYR A 104 -2.52 16.19 -4.99
C TYR A 104 -2.47 17.18 -3.81
N LYS A 105 -3.26 18.25 -3.89
CA LYS A 105 -3.17 19.40 -2.99
C LYS A 105 -3.95 19.18 -1.69
N PRO A 106 -3.61 19.89 -0.60
CA PRO A 106 -4.38 19.85 0.66
C PRO A 106 -5.87 20.21 0.52
N THR A 107 -6.24 20.91 -0.56
CA THR A 107 -7.63 21.30 -0.86
C THR A 107 -8.38 20.28 -1.71
N ASP A 108 -7.69 19.30 -2.29
CA ASP A 108 -8.30 18.30 -3.15
C ASP A 108 -9.09 17.29 -2.31
N LYS A 109 -10.04 16.61 -2.95
CA LYS A 109 -10.90 15.61 -2.30
C LYS A 109 -10.76 14.27 -2.97
N HIS A 110 -10.76 13.21 -2.17
CA HIS A 110 -10.66 11.86 -2.67
C HIS A 110 -12.04 11.35 -3.07
N LYS A 111 -12.07 10.47 -4.08
CA LYS A 111 -13.28 9.83 -4.57
C LYS A 111 -13.11 8.33 -4.44
N THR A 112 -14.12 7.67 -3.88
CA THR A 112 -14.18 6.21 -3.78
C THR A 112 -15.26 5.70 -4.72
N ASP A 113 -14.94 4.65 -5.49
CA ASP A 113 -15.91 3.96 -6.35
C ASP A 113 -15.57 2.47 -6.38
N LEU A 114 -16.26 1.72 -5.52
CA LEU A 114 -16.16 0.26 -5.42
C LEU A 114 -17.33 -0.43 -6.17
N ASN A 115 -17.91 0.20 -7.20
CA ASN A 115 -18.89 -0.44 -8.06
C ASN A 115 -18.21 -1.10 -9.28
N PRO A 116 -18.08 -2.44 -9.32
CA PRO A 116 -17.41 -3.12 -10.43
C PRO A 116 -18.15 -3.00 -11.77
N ASP A 117 -19.44 -2.64 -11.76
CA ASP A 117 -20.22 -2.46 -12.99
C ASP A 117 -19.76 -1.24 -13.80
N HIS A 118 -19.09 -0.28 -13.16
CA HIS A 118 -18.51 0.88 -13.83
C HIS A 118 -17.23 0.55 -14.61
N LEU A 119 -16.61 -0.63 -14.39
CA LEU A 119 -15.44 -1.08 -15.14
C LEU A 119 -15.84 -1.57 -16.54
N LYS A 120 -15.22 -0.99 -17.58
CA LYS A 120 -15.45 -1.29 -18.99
C LYS A 120 -14.42 -2.30 -19.51
N GLY A 121 -14.90 -3.48 -19.92
CA GLY A 121 -14.05 -4.59 -20.36
C GLY A 121 -13.17 -5.14 -19.24
N GLY A 122 -11.98 -5.64 -19.60
CA GLY A 122 -11.02 -6.19 -18.63
C GLY A 122 -11.29 -7.66 -18.26
N ASP A 123 -12.30 -8.26 -18.87
CA ASP A 123 -12.64 -9.67 -18.82
C ASP A 123 -11.86 -10.54 -19.84
N ASP A 124 -11.09 -9.89 -20.71
CA ASP A 124 -10.52 -10.45 -21.94
C ASP A 124 -9.03 -10.12 -22.14
N LEU A 125 -8.27 -9.76 -21.09
CA LEU A 125 -6.84 -9.53 -21.27
C LEU A 125 -6.16 -10.82 -21.79
N ASP A 126 -5.36 -10.70 -22.84
CA ASP A 126 -4.86 -11.86 -23.59
C ASP A 126 -4.05 -12.82 -22.68
N PRO A 127 -4.55 -14.04 -22.41
CA PRO A 127 -3.93 -14.97 -21.48
C PRO A 127 -2.61 -15.54 -21.99
N ASN A 128 -2.28 -15.36 -23.29
CA ASN A 128 -0.96 -15.72 -23.80
C ASN A 128 0.13 -14.81 -23.24
N TYR A 129 -0.22 -13.57 -22.85
CA TYR A 129 0.70 -12.59 -22.29
C TYR A 129 0.46 -12.40 -20.79
N VAL A 130 -0.79 -12.26 -20.37
CA VAL A 130 -1.19 -12.04 -18.98
C VAL A 130 -1.33 -13.36 -18.22
N LEU A 131 -0.35 -13.63 -17.35
CA LEU A 131 -0.24 -14.85 -16.56
C LEU A 131 -1.17 -14.88 -15.35
N SER A 132 -1.38 -13.72 -14.72
CA SER A 132 -2.26 -13.56 -13.56
C SER A 132 -2.68 -12.11 -13.39
N SER A 133 -3.86 -11.93 -12.82
CA SER A 133 -4.45 -10.63 -12.49
C SER A 133 -4.69 -10.53 -10.99
N ARG A 134 -4.40 -9.37 -10.40
CA ARG A 134 -4.51 -9.14 -8.95
C ARG A 134 -4.93 -7.70 -8.66
N VAL A 135 -5.82 -7.54 -7.68
CA VAL A 135 -6.17 -6.25 -7.08
C VAL A 135 -5.95 -6.36 -5.58
N ARG A 136 -5.26 -5.39 -4.98
CA ARG A 136 -5.04 -5.33 -3.53
C ARG A 136 -5.28 -3.93 -2.98
N THR A 137 -5.68 -3.83 -1.73
CA THR A 137 -5.68 -2.58 -0.95
C THR A 137 -5.31 -2.84 0.52
N GLY A 138 -5.15 -1.78 1.30
CA GLY A 138 -5.12 -1.84 2.76
C GLY A 138 -6.37 -1.24 3.40
N ARG A 139 -6.67 -1.65 4.63
CA ARG A 139 -7.65 -0.97 5.50
C ARG A 139 -7.10 -0.89 6.93
N SER A 140 -7.29 0.25 7.56
CA SER A 140 -7.00 0.47 8.99
C SER A 140 -8.30 0.61 9.76
N ILE A 141 -8.34 0.06 10.96
CA ILE A 141 -9.52 0.07 11.84
C ILE A 141 -9.39 1.27 12.77
N ARG A 142 -10.37 2.18 12.74
CA ARG A 142 -10.40 3.42 13.52
C ARG A 142 -10.33 3.13 15.02
N GLY A 143 -9.60 3.96 15.76
CA GLY A 143 -9.42 3.85 17.20
C GLY A 143 -8.29 2.92 17.66
N PHE A 144 -7.48 2.40 16.74
CA PHE A 144 -6.27 1.64 17.05
C PHE A 144 -5.06 2.27 16.37
N CYS A 145 -3.91 2.30 17.04
CA CYS A 145 -2.67 2.76 16.42
C CYS A 145 -2.28 1.84 15.25
N LEU A 146 -1.63 2.43 14.25
CA LEU A 146 -1.08 1.75 13.08
C LEU A 146 0.15 0.90 13.45
N PRO A 147 0.57 -0.05 12.59
CA PRO A 147 1.65 -0.99 12.91
C PRO A 147 2.98 -0.40 13.41
N PRO A 148 3.44 0.79 13.01
CA PRO A 148 4.64 1.41 13.58
C PRO A 148 4.56 1.56 15.10
N HIS A 149 3.37 1.88 15.62
CA HIS A 149 3.16 2.31 17.01
C HIS A 149 2.32 1.35 17.84
N CYS A 150 1.49 0.50 17.22
CA CYS A 150 0.55 -0.34 17.95
C CYS A 150 1.22 -1.20 19.03
N SER A 151 0.58 -1.26 20.20
CA SER A 151 0.95 -2.18 21.27
C SER A 151 0.59 -3.63 20.89
N ARG A 152 1.14 -4.61 21.62
CA ARG A 152 0.69 -6.02 21.50
C ARG A 152 -0.82 -6.17 21.75
N GLY A 153 -1.38 -5.39 22.67
CA GLY A 153 -2.80 -5.42 23.02
C GLY A 153 -3.72 -4.95 21.89
N GLU A 154 -3.38 -3.80 21.28
CA GLU A 154 -4.10 -3.29 20.11
C GLU A 154 -4.01 -4.26 18.93
N ARG A 155 -2.80 -4.76 18.63
CA ARG A 155 -2.57 -5.71 17.53
C ARG A 155 -3.39 -6.99 17.67
N ARG A 156 -3.46 -7.55 18.88
CA ARG A 156 -4.29 -8.73 19.19
C ARG A 156 -5.79 -8.44 19.10
N THR A 157 -6.21 -7.23 19.46
CA THR A 157 -7.61 -6.81 19.30
C THR A 157 -7.98 -6.72 17.82
N ILE A 158 -7.12 -6.12 16.99
CA ILE A 158 -7.27 -6.08 15.54
C ILE A 158 -7.35 -7.50 14.95
N GLU A 159 -6.46 -8.41 15.36
CA GLU A 159 -6.49 -9.81 14.92
C GLU A 159 -7.84 -10.46 15.24
N LYS A 160 -8.30 -10.35 16.50
CA LYS A 160 -9.57 -10.93 16.94
C LYS A 160 -10.75 -10.40 16.13
N LEU A 161 -10.87 -9.08 15.99
CA LEU A 161 -11.95 -8.45 15.22
C LEU A 161 -11.94 -8.92 13.76
N SER A 162 -10.74 -9.05 13.18
CA SER A 162 -10.54 -9.53 11.81
C SER A 162 -10.97 -10.98 11.65
N ILE A 163 -10.57 -11.87 12.56
CA ILE A 163 -10.99 -13.28 12.55
C ILE A 163 -12.52 -13.39 12.64
N ASP A 164 -13.14 -12.65 13.58
CA ASP A 164 -14.57 -12.73 13.79
C ASP A 164 -15.37 -12.16 12.60
N ALA A 165 -14.84 -11.17 11.87
CA ALA A 165 -15.45 -10.68 10.64
C ALA A 165 -15.25 -11.67 9.48
N LEU A 166 -14.01 -12.11 9.24
CA LEU A 166 -13.66 -12.96 8.10
C LEU A 166 -14.28 -14.37 8.19
N SER A 167 -14.49 -14.90 9.40
CA SER A 167 -15.22 -16.16 9.62
C SER A 167 -16.72 -16.09 9.30
N SER A 168 -17.27 -14.88 9.20
CA SER A 168 -18.67 -14.65 8.81
C SER A 168 -18.86 -14.56 7.30
N LEU A 169 -17.78 -14.58 6.52
CA LEU A 169 -17.86 -14.61 5.06
C LEU A 169 -18.32 -16.00 4.58
N GLY A 170 -19.33 -16.02 3.71
CA GLY A 170 -19.91 -17.24 3.14
C GLY A 170 -19.76 -17.32 1.61
N SER A 171 -20.36 -18.37 1.03
CA SER A 171 -20.37 -18.64 -0.41
C SER A 171 -18.95 -18.72 -1.00
N ASP A 172 -18.69 -18.03 -2.11
CA ASP A 172 -17.40 -17.94 -2.80
C ASP A 172 -16.30 -17.27 -1.96
N LEU A 173 -16.68 -16.59 -0.88
CA LEU A 173 -15.78 -15.95 0.08
C LEU A 173 -15.63 -16.76 1.36
N LYS A 174 -16.20 -17.96 1.48
CA LYS A 174 -15.98 -18.82 2.65
C LYS A 174 -14.49 -19.19 2.71
N GLY A 175 -13.90 -19.07 3.90
CA GLY A 175 -12.47 -19.27 4.09
C GLY A 175 -12.04 -19.56 5.51
N LYS A 176 -10.73 -19.65 5.71
CA LYS A 176 -10.10 -19.98 6.99
C LYS A 176 -8.96 -19.02 7.30
N TYR A 177 -8.80 -18.69 8.57
CA TYR A 177 -7.65 -17.94 9.10
C TYR A 177 -6.54 -18.88 9.58
N TYR A 178 -5.31 -18.51 9.30
CA TYR A 178 -4.08 -19.20 9.65
C TYR A 178 -3.17 -18.20 10.37
N ALA A 179 -3.08 -18.34 11.69
CA ALA A 179 -2.16 -17.53 12.50
C ALA A 179 -0.71 -17.99 12.23
N LEU A 180 0.20 -17.06 11.98
CA LEU A 180 1.60 -17.38 11.67
C LEU A 180 2.28 -18.16 12.79
N LYS A 181 1.98 -17.82 14.06
CA LYS A 181 2.55 -18.49 15.23
C LYS A 181 2.26 -19.99 15.34
N ASN A 182 1.22 -20.47 14.66
CA ASN A 182 0.76 -21.86 14.71
C ASN A 182 0.87 -22.57 13.35
N MET A 183 1.47 -21.92 12.35
CA MET A 183 1.59 -22.45 11.01
C MET A 183 2.73 -23.48 10.98
N THR A 184 2.50 -24.66 10.39
CA THR A 184 3.60 -25.62 10.19
C THR A 184 4.54 -25.14 9.09
N GLU A 185 5.77 -25.64 9.06
CA GLU A 185 6.73 -25.30 7.99
C GLU A 185 6.16 -25.67 6.59
N GLU A 186 5.42 -26.76 6.48
CA GLU A 186 4.80 -27.19 5.21
C GLU A 186 3.60 -26.34 4.80
N GLU A 187 2.82 -25.82 5.76
CA GLU A 187 1.76 -24.85 5.48
C GLU A 187 2.37 -23.52 5.03
N GLN A 188 3.41 -23.07 5.74
CA GLN A 188 4.13 -21.83 5.43
C GLN A 188 4.76 -21.89 4.05
N GLN A 189 5.55 -22.93 3.75
CA GLN A 189 6.22 -23.09 2.46
C GLN A 189 5.21 -23.15 1.31
N ARG A 190 4.09 -23.86 1.48
CA ARG A 190 3.05 -23.92 0.45
C ARG A 190 2.40 -22.57 0.17
N LEU A 191 2.14 -21.77 1.21
CA LEU A 191 1.59 -20.42 1.03
C LEU A 191 2.61 -19.46 0.40
N ILE A 192 3.91 -19.66 0.64
CA ILE A 192 4.99 -18.93 -0.05
C ILE A 192 5.04 -19.32 -1.53
N ASP A 193 5.05 -20.63 -1.82
CA ASP A 193 5.10 -21.16 -3.19
C ASP A 193 3.89 -20.73 -4.03
N ASP A 194 2.72 -20.63 -3.40
CA ASP A 194 1.50 -20.13 -4.02
C ASP A 194 1.47 -18.59 -4.20
N HIS A 195 2.49 -17.87 -3.71
CA HIS A 195 2.57 -16.41 -3.64
C HIS A 195 1.47 -15.75 -2.80
N PHE A 196 1.02 -16.43 -1.74
CA PHE A 196 -0.05 -15.98 -0.85
C PHE A 196 0.45 -15.45 0.47
N LEU A 197 1.54 -15.99 1.01
CA LEU A 197 2.08 -15.55 2.30
C LEU A 197 2.94 -14.30 2.14
N PHE A 198 2.94 -13.49 3.19
CA PHE A 198 3.94 -12.46 3.41
C PHE A 198 5.04 -13.03 4.31
N ASP A 199 6.29 -12.77 3.95
CA ASP A 199 7.42 -13.22 4.75
C ASP A 199 7.63 -12.34 6.00
N LYS A 200 8.49 -12.81 6.90
CA LYS A 200 8.99 -11.95 7.99
C LYS A 200 9.51 -10.65 7.36
N PRO A 201 9.10 -9.47 7.87
CA PRO A 201 9.60 -8.20 7.35
C PRO A 201 11.13 -8.16 7.39
N VAL A 202 11.74 -8.22 6.21
CA VAL A 202 13.19 -8.02 6.03
C VAL A 202 13.51 -6.67 5.39
N SER A 203 12.48 -5.98 4.89
CA SER A 203 12.64 -4.65 4.31
C SER A 203 13.14 -3.68 5.38
N PRO A 204 14.25 -2.97 5.14
CA PRO A 204 14.78 -2.02 6.11
C PRO A 204 13.81 -0.85 6.36
N LEU A 205 12.91 -0.55 5.42
CA LEU A 205 11.85 0.44 5.59
C LEU A 205 10.84 0.04 6.69
N LEU A 206 10.46 -1.24 6.74
CA LEU A 206 9.53 -1.79 7.74
C LEU A 206 10.21 -2.00 9.10
N LEU A 207 11.49 -2.36 9.09
CA LEU A 207 12.28 -2.54 10.31
C LEU A 207 12.52 -1.20 11.01
N ALA A 208 12.95 -0.17 10.26
CA ALA A 208 13.26 1.15 10.79
C ALA A 208 12.01 1.92 11.29
N SER A 209 10.82 1.59 10.79
CA SER A 209 9.55 2.13 11.29
C SER A 209 8.97 1.36 12.48
N GLY A 210 9.65 0.33 13.00
CA GLY A 210 9.18 -0.44 14.16
C GLY A 210 8.02 -1.39 13.88
N MET A 211 7.65 -1.63 12.62
CA MET A 211 6.48 -2.44 12.25
C MET A 211 6.68 -3.94 12.48
N ALA A 212 7.93 -4.39 12.59
CA ALA A 212 8.29 -5.79 12.84
C ALA A 212 8.31 -6.21 14.32
N ARG A 213 7.96 -5.31 15.25
CA ARG A 213 7.93 -5.60 16.69
C ARG A 213 7.04 -6.82 16.99
N ASP A 214 7.53 -7.64 17.94
CA ASP A 214 6.85 -8.84 18.48
C ASP A 214 6.51 -9.93 17.45
N TRP A 215 7.14 -9.95 16.28
CA TRP A 215 6.87 -10.98 15.26
C TRP A 215 7.04 -12.43 15.82
N PRO A 216 6.12 -13.37 15.55
CA PRO A 216 4.91 -13.29 14.70
C PRO A 216 3.59 -13.03 15.46
N ASP A 217 3.64 -12.43 16.67
CA ASP A 217 2.46 -12.21 17.52
C ASP A 217 1.37 -11.42 16.79
N ALA A 218 0.16 -11.99 16.79
CA ALA A 218 -1.06 -11.46 16.19
C ALA A 218 -0.99 -11.18 14.68
N ARG A 219 -0.13 -11.91 13.95
CA ARG A 219 -0.08 -11.89 12.47
C ARG A 219 -0.63 -13.18 11.91
N GLY A 220 -1.26 -13.06 10.75
CA GLY A 220 -1.78 -14.22 10.04
C GLY A 220 -2.37 -13.86 8.69
N ILE A 221 -2.81 -14.91 8.02
CA ILE A 221 -3.42 -14.85 6.71
C ILE A 221 -4.77 -15.54 6.78
N TRP A 222 -5.78 -14.90 6.22
CA TRP A 222 -7.04 -15.53 5.87
C TRP A 222 -7.08 -15.69 4.35
N HIS A 223 -7.66 -16.79 3.87
CA HIS A 223 -8.02 -16.90 2.45
C HIS A 223 -9.29 -17.74 2.29
N ASN A 224 -10.02 -17.48 1.21
CA ASN A 224 -11.15 -18.32 0.81
C ASN A 224 -10.68 -19.71 0.35
N ASP A 225 -11.60 -20.68 0.31
CA ASP A 225 -11.30 -22.07 -0.05
C ASP A 225 -10.70 -22.17 -1.47
N SER A 226 -11.14 -21.30 -2.39
CA SER A 226 -10.64 -21.23 -3.77
C SER A 226 -9.32 -20.49 -3.94
N LYS A 227 -8.76 -19.90 -2.87
CA LYS A 227 -7.50 -19.13 -2.91
C LYS A 227 -7.50 -17.96 -3.92
N THR A 228 -8.66 -17.34 -4.10
CA THR A 228 -8.87 -16.20 -5.01
C THR A 228 -9.17 -14.89 -4.28
N PHE A 229 -9.40 -14.95 -2.97
CA PHE A 229 -9.59 -13.80 -2.09
C PHE A 229 -8.83 -14.05 -0.78
N LEU A 230 -7.93 -13.14 -0.42
CA LEU A 230 -6.99 -13.27 0.69
C LEU A 230 -6.98 -11.99 1.51
N VAL A 231 -6.73 -12.13 2.82
CA VAL A 231 -6.57 -11.01 3.74
C VAL A 231 -5.37 -11.27 4.63
N TRP A 232 -4.35 -10.40 4.54
CA TRP A 232 -3.27 -10.40 5.52
C TRP A 232 -3.65 -9.52 6.70
N VAL A 233 -3.32 -9.98 7.90
CA VAL A 233 -3.67 -9.31 9.16
C VAL A 233 -2.38 -8.90 9.88
N ASN A 234 -2.28 -7.61 10.22
CA ASN A 234 -1.19 -6.98 10.98
C ASN A 234 0.22 -7.07 10.37
N GLU A 235 0.33 -6.98 9.04
CA GLU A 235 1.61 -6.87 8.34
C GLU A 235 2.02 -5.39 8.20
N GLU A 236 1.92 -4.79 7.01
CA GLU A 236 2.23 -3.37 6.78
C GLU A 236 1.09 -2.44 7.21
N ASP A 237 -0.13 -2.98 7.28
CA ASP A 237 -1.36 -2.30 7.73
C ASP A 237 -2.20 -3.29 8.55
N HIS A 238 -3.30 -2.83 9.16
CA HIS A 238 -4.18 -3.73 9.93
C HIS A 238 -4.70 -4.87 9.05
N LEU A 239 -5.18 -4.51 7.84
CA LEU A 239 -5.64 -5.45 6.84
C LEU A 239 -4.99 -5.14 5.48
N ARG A 240 -4.54 -6.17 4.77
CA ARG A 240 -4.29 -6.12 3.32
C ARG A 240 -5.25 -7.06 2.61
N VAL A 241 -6.23 -6.51 1.91
CA VAL A 241 -7.27 -7.27 1.21
C VAL A 241 -6.86 -7.46 -0.25
N ILE A 242 -6.89 -8.70 -0.73
CA ILE A 242 -6.34 -9.11 -2.01
C ILE A 242 -7.35 -9.99 -2.74
N SER A 243 -7.62 -9.68 -3.99
CA SER A 243 -8.28 -10.59 -4.94
C SER A 243 -7.30 -10.92 -6.06
N MET A 244 -7.21 -12.19 -6.45
CA MET A 244 -6.33 -12.61 -7.55
C MET A 244 -6.82 -13.89 -8.22
N GLN A 245 -6.37 -14.10 -9.46
CA GLN A 245 -6.50 -15.37 -10.18
C GLN A 245 -5.46 -15.48 -11.31
N LYS A 246 -5.29 -16.68 -11.86
CA LYS A 246 -4.52 -16.89 -13.10
C LYS A 246 -5.28 -16.33 -14.31
N GLY A 247 -4.55 -15.94 -15.34
CA GLY A 247 -5.11 -15.37 -16.56
C GLY A 247 -5.52 -13.89 -16.44
N GLY A 248 -6.25 -13.44 -17.47
CA GLY A 248 -6.48 -12.02 -17.75
C GLY A 248 -7.87 -11.45 -17.42
N ASN A 249 -8.72 -12.18 -16.68
CA ASN A 249 -10.04 -11.68 -16.30
C ASN A 249 -9.96 -10.73 -15.08
N MET A 250 -9.41 -9.53 -15.30
CA MET A 250 -9.32 -8.46 -14.30
C MET A 250 -10.70 -8.02 -13.80
N LYS A 251 -11.74 -8.05 -14.65
CA LYS A 251 -13.10 -7.68 -14.25
C LYS A 251 -13.63 -8.60 -13.16
N GLU A 252 -13.50 -9.91 -13.31
CA GLU A 252 -13.89 -10.88 -12.28
C GLU A 252 -13.07 -10.71 -10.99
N VAL A 253 -11.76 -10.50 -11.10
CA VAL A 253 -10.89 -10.19 -9.95
C VAL A 253 -11.40 -8.96 -9.20
N PHE A 254 -11.75 -7.89 -9.92
CA PHE A 254 -12.22 -6.64 -9.35
C PHE A 254 -13.64 -6.74 -8.77
N THR A 255 -14.54 -7.49 -9.40
CA THR A 255 -15.89 -7.77 -8.85
C THR A 255 -15.81 -8.49 -7.51
N ARG A 256 -14.97 -9.54 -7.42
CA ARG A 256 -14.74 -10.26 -6.17
C ARG A 256 -14.10 -9.37 -5.11
N PHE A 257 -13.14 -8.54 -5.52
CA PHE A 257 -12.50 -7.55 -4.65
C PHE A 257 -13.51 -6.60 -4.02
N CYS A 258 -14.34 -5.94 -4.84
CA CYS A 258 -15.33 -4.97 -4.39
C CYS A 258 -16.38 -5.62 -3.48
N THR A 259 -16.88 -6.80 -3.87
CA THR A 259 -17.87 -7.56 -3.10
C THR A 259 -17.32 -7.96 -1.73
N GLY A 260 -16.11 -8.53 -1.70
CA GLY A 260 -15.47 -8.97 -0.46
C GLY A 260 -15.16 -7.80 0.46
N LEU A 261 -14.62 -6.71 -0.07
CA LEU A 261 -14.27 -5.52 0.71
C LEU A 261 -15.51 -4.86 1.32
N THR A 262 -16.59 -4.73 0.54
CA THR A 262 -17.88 -4.18 1.02
C THR A 262 -18.48 -5.04 2.13
N LYS A 263 -18.44 -6.38 1.98
CA LYS A 263 -18.90 -7.32 3.02
C LYS A 263 -18.05 -7.21 4.30
N ILE A 264 -16.73 -7.15 4.17
CA ILE A 264 -15.83 -6.98 5.32
C ILE A 264 -16.16 -5.66 6.04
N GLU A 265 -16.27 -4.54 5.32
CA GLU A 265 -16.60 -3.25 5.92
C GLU A 265 -17.94 -3.28 6.65
N ALA A 266 -18.97 -3.88 6.06
CA ALA A 266 -20.28 -4.03 6.70
C ALA A 266 -20.20 -4.86 8.00
N LEU A 267 -19.40 -5.93 8.03
CA LEU A 267 -19.21 -6.78 9.21
C LEU A 267 -18.45 -6.07 10.33
N PHE A 268 -17.46 -5.22 10.01
CA PHE A 268 -16.81 -4.36 10.99
C PHE A 268 -17.80 -3.32 11.56
N LYS A 269 -18.58 -2.66 10.68
CA LYS A 269 -19.59 -1.67 11.10
C LYS A 269 -20.65 -2.26 12.01
N GLN A 270 -21.12 -3.48 11.74
CA GLN A 270 -22.08 -4.20 12.60
C GLN A 270 -21.55 -4.42 14.02
N LYS A 271 -20.23 -4.43 14.22
CA LYS A 271 -19.57 -4.58 15.52
C LYS A 271 -19.14 -3.25 16.13
N GLY A 272 -19.57 -2.12 15.57
CA GLY A 272 -19.23 -0.78 16.06
C GLY A 272 -17.82 -0.32 15.70
N HIS A 273 -17.20 -0.92 14.67
CA HIS A 273 -15.87 -0.54 14.20
C HIS A 273 -15.95 -0.02 12.76
N GLU A 274 -15.26 1.10 12.51
CA GLU A 274 -15.17 1.71 11.19
C GLU A 274 -13.74 1.61 10.65
N PHE A 275 -13.58 1.76 9.34
CA PHE A 275 -12.27 2.02 8.78
C PHE A 275 -11.88 3.49 8.93
N MET A 276 -10.58 3.74 9.13
CA MET A 276 -10.04 5.10 9.11
C MET A 276 -10.22 5.67 7.71
N TRP A 277 -11.02 6.73 7.61
CA TRP A 277 -11.34 7.39 6.34
C TRP A 277 -11.73 8.85 6.57
N ASN A 278 -11.29 9.73 5.67
CA ASN A 278 -11.78 11.10 5.58
C ASN A 278 -11.88 11.57 4.12
N GLU A 279 -12.60 12.67 3.89
CA GLU A 279 -12.89 13.15 2.53
C GLU A 279 -11.65 13.57 1.73
N HIS A 280 -10.59 14.03 2.41
CA HIS A 280 -9.37 14.49 1.77
C HIS A 280 -8.42 13.32 1.42
N LEU A 281 -8.11 12.47 2.39
CA LEU A 281 -7.12 11.41 2.24
C LEU A 281 -7.71 10.07 1.82
N GLY A 282 -9.04 9.94 1.74
CA GLY A 282 -9.69 8.65 1.54
C GLY A 282 -9.39 7.71 2.70
N TYR A 283 -9.12 6.43 2.40
CA TYR A 283 -8.74 5.45 3.42
C TYR A 283 -7.32 5.73 3.92
N VAL A 284 -7.17 5.81 5.24
CA VAL A 284 -5.90 6.11 5.90
C VAL A 284 -5.13 4.82 6.15
N LEU A 285 -3.86 4.80 5.75
CA LEU A 285 -2.93 3.69 5.90
C LEU A 285 -1.58 4.19 6.42
N THR A 286 -0.71 3.27 6.80
CA THR A 286 0.58 3.55 7.45
C THR A 286 1.50 4.42 6.59
N CYS A 287 1.66 4.05 5.32
CA CYS A 287 2.55 4.76 4.42
C CYS A 287 1.75 5.79 3.58
N PRO A 288 2.19 7.06 3.50
CA PRO A 288 1.52 8.08 2.68
C PRO A 288 1.33 7.67 1.21
N SER A 289 2.19 6.81 0.67
CA SER A 289 2.04 6.29 -0.70
C SER A 289 0.82 5.39 -0.91
N ASN A 290 0.18 4.90 0.15
CA ASN A 290 -0.97 4.01 0.11
C ASN A 290 -2.28 4.72 0.49
N LEU A 291 -2.31 6.04 0.66
CA LEU A 291 -3.54 6.79 0.93
C LEU A 291 -4.54 6.71 -0.25
N GLY A 292 -5.75 7.22 -0.02
CA GLY A 292 -6.84 7.26 -0.99
C GLY A 292 -7.52 5.92 -1.09
N THR A 293 -7.37 5.27 -2.23
CA THR A 293 -7.89 3.92 -2.45
C THR A 293 -7.05 2.84 -1.77
N GLY A 294 -5.76 3.13 -1.52
CA GLY A 294 -4.73 2.11 -1.24
C GLY A 294 -4.57 1.05 -2.34
N LEU A 295 -5.22 1.24 -3.49
CA LEU A 295 -5.41 0.19 -4.48
C LEU A 295 -4.20 0.02 -5.38
N ARG A 296 -3.71 -1.22 -5.46
CA ARG A 296 -2.78 -1.65 -6.50
C ARG A 296 -3.42 -2.77 -7.31
N GLY A 297 -3.97 -2.41 -8.46
CA GLY A 297 -4.43 -3.33 -9.50
C GLY A 297 -3.29 -3.60 -10.47
N GLY A 298 -3.06 -4.86 -10.83
CA GLY A 298 -1.95 -5.21 -11.69
C GLY A 298 -1.99 -6.63 -12.23
N VAL A 299 -1.05 -6.88 -13.14
CA VAL A 299 -0.90 -8.15 -13.85
C VAL A 299 0.55 -8.61 -13.83
N HIS A 300 0.75 -9.92 -13.85
CA HIS A 300 1.99 -10.49 -14.38
C HIS A 300 1.85 -10.65 -15.88
N VAL A 301 2.65 -9.91 -16.65
CA VAL A 301 2.56 -9.87 -18.11
C VAL A 301 3.92 -10.13 -18.76
N LYS A 302 3.94 -10.95 -19.81
CA LYS A 302 5.11 -11.24 -20.64
C LYS A 302 5.30 -10.13 -21.68
N LEU A 303 6.41 -9.42 -21.61
CA LEU A 303 6.80 -8.33 -22.51
C LEU A 303 8.29 -8.44 -22.93
N PRO A 304 8.73 -9.58 -23.51
CA PRO A 304 10.15 -9.83 -23.79
C PRO A 304 10.78 -8.86 -24.82
N ASN A 305 9.98 -8.30 -25.74
CA ASN A 305 10.46 -7.34 -26.73
C ASN A 305 10.26 -5.90 -26.23
N LEU A 306 9.05 -5.55 -25.78
CA LEU A 306 8.73 -4.20 -25.35
C LEU A 306 9.59 -3.75 -24.18
N SER A 307 9.94 -4.66 -23.26
CA SER A 307 10.79 -4.32 -22.12
C SER A 307 12.23 -3.92 -22.47
N LYS A 308 12.70 -4.28 -23.66
CA LYS A 308 14.02 -3.90 -24.20
C LYS A 308 13.93 -2.65 -25.08
N HIS A 309 12.72 -2.21 -25.42
CA HIS A 309 12.50 -1.04 -26.25
C HIS A 309 12.84 0.24 -25.46
N GLU A 310 13.58 1.16 -26.08
CA GLU A 310 14.06 2.40 -25.42
C GLU A 310 12.92 3.24 -24.83
N LYS A 311 11.75 3.22 -25.47
CA LYS A 311 10.55 3.98 -25.06
C LYS A 311 9.73 3.32 -23.94
N PHE A 312 10.10 2.15 -23.43
CA PHE A 312 9.26 1.42 -22.48
C PHE A 312 8.96 2.21 -21.20
N GLY A 313 9.97 2.88 -20.63
CA GLY A 313 9.79 3.73 -19.46
C GLY A 313 8.81 4.88 -19.70
N ASP A 314 8.94 5.54 -20.86
CA ASP A 314 8.07 6.66 -21.24
C ASP A 314 6.63 6.21 -21.51
N ILE A 315 6.44 5.03 -22.13
CA ILE A 315 5.11 4.42 -22.33
C ILE A 315 4.44 4.19 -20.98
N LEU A 316 5.14 3.55 -20.02
CA LEU A 316 4.59 3.31 -18.69
C LEU A 316 4.23 4.62 -17.97
N LYS A 317 5.11 5.63 -18.04
CA LYS A 317 4.85 6.94 -17.44
C LYS A 317 3.62 7.63 -18.03
N LYS A 318 3.47 7.62 -19.36
CA LYS A 318 2.31 8.18 -20.07
C LYS A 318 1.01 7.45 -19.73
N LEU A 319 1.09 6.15 -19.49
CA LEU A 319 -0.05 5.32 -19.06
C LEU A 319 -0.30 5.37 -17.55
N ARG A 320 0.52 6.08 -16.77
CA ARG A 320 0.48 6.11 -15.29
C ARG A 320 0.61 4.72 -14.66
N LEU A 321 1.41 3.87 -15.29
CA LEU A 321 1.74 2.53 -14.82
C LEU A 321 3.16 2.49 -14.25
N GLN A 322 3.38 1.55 -13.34
CA GLN A 322 4.70 1.24 -12.79
C GLN A 322 5.02 -0.24 -13.01
N LYS A 323 6.31 -0.54 -13.18
CA LYS A 323 6.83 -1.91 -13.30
C LYS A 323 7.59 -2.32 -12.05
N ARG A 324 7.45 -3.59 -11.64
CA ARG A 324 8.28 -4.28 -10.63
C ARG A 324 8.74 -5.63 -11.19
N GLY A 325 9.70 -6.27 -10.53
CA GLY A 325 10.09 -7.63 -10.86
C GLY A 325 9.03 -8.66 -10.50
N THR A 326 9.27 -9.91 -10.88
CA THR A 326 8.26 -10.98 -10.89
C THR A 326 7.80 -11.39 -9.48
N GLY A 327 8.63 -11.20 -8.46
CA GLY A 327 8.29 -11.46 -7.05
C GLY A 327 7.91 -10.21 -6.24
N GLY A 328 7.77 -9.05 -6.88
CA GLY A 328 7.43 -7.78 -6.21
C GLY A 328 8.55 -6.75 -6.22
N VAL A 329 8.51 -5.83 -5.25
CA VAL A 329 9.30 -4.57 -5.24
C VAL A 329 10.80 -4.75 -5.12
N ASP A 330 11.23 -5.84 -4.49
CA ASP A 330 12.64 -6.09 -4.21
C ASP A 330 13.24 -7.19 -5.12
N THR A 331 12.54 -7.55 -6.20
CA THR A 331 12.95 -8.64 -7.10
C THR A 331 13.22 -8.13 -8.52
N ALA A 332 14.08 -8.82 -9.25
CA ALA A 332 14.30 -8.57 -10.67
C ALA A 332 13.17 -9.20 -11.53
N ALA A 333 12.99 -8.69 -12.74
CA ALA A 333 12.13 -9.35 -13.73
C ALA A 333 12.85 -10.58 -14.28
N VAL A 334 12.15 -11.73 -14.32
CA VAL A 334 12.68 -12.98 -14.86
C VAL A 334 11.99 -13.29 -16.19
N GLY A 335 12.77 -13.57 -17.24
CA GLY A 335 12.23 -14.04 -18.53
C GLY A 335 11.32 -13.05 -19.26
N GLY A 336 11.49 -11.73 -19.03
CA GLY A 336 10.62 -10.70 -19.63
C GLY A 336 9.23 -10.62 -19.00
N VAL A 337 9.01 -11.22 -17.83
CA VAL A 337 7.76 -11.13 -17.06
C VAL A 337 7.85 -9.97 -16.07
N PHE A 338 6.89 -9.06 -16.13
CA PHE A 338 6.81 -7.89 -15.26
C PHE A 338 5.52 -7.87 -14.46
N ASP A 339 5.62 -7.39 -13.21
CA ASP A 339 4.46 -6.93 -12.43
C ASP A 339 4.16 -5.48 -12.85
N ILE A 340 3.11 -5.31 -13.66
CA ILE A 340 2.62 -4.01 -14.13
C ILE A 340 1.37 -3.63 -13.35
N SER A 341 1.37 -2.43 -12.77
CA SER A 341 0.25 -1.94 -11.95
C SER A 341 0.08 -0.42 -12.09
N ASN A 342 -1.07 0.12 -11.66
CA ASN A 342 -1.26 1.57 -11.53
C ASN A 342 -0.17 2.18 -10.61
N ALA A 343 0.26 3.41 -10.90
CA ALA A 343 1.23 4.15 -10.07
C ALA A 343 0.54 5.01 -8.99
N ASP A 344 -0.65 5.53 -9.28
CA ASP A 344 -1.43 6.41 -8.42
C ASP A 344 -2.35 5.66 -7.45
N ARG A 345 -2.67 6.27 -6.32
CA ARG A 345 -3.58 5.70 -5.29
C ARG A 345 -4.59 6.73 -4.77
N LEU A 346 -4.16 7.98 -4.66
CA LEU A 346 -4.94 9.11 -4.17
C LEU A 346 -5.40 10.00 -5.35
N GLY A 347 -6.52 10.70 -5.19
CA GLY A 347 -7.13 11.53 -6.24
C GLY A 347 -7.91 10.80 -7.34
N PHE A 348 -7.82 9.47 -7.43
CA PHE A 348 -8.56 8.62 -8.38
C PHE A 348 -9.37 7.57 -7.64
N SER A 349 -10.53 7.18 -8.17
CA SER A 349 -11.33 6.08 -7.63
C SER A 349 -10.76 4.71 -7.97
N GLU A 350 -11.22 3.66 -7.28
CA GLU A 350 -10.80 2.28 -7.53
C GLU A 350 -11.13 1.85 -8.97
N VAL A 351 -12.31 2.19 -9.48
CA VAL A 351 -12.71 1.94 -10.87
C VAL A 351 -11.79 2.67 -11.86
N GLU A 352 -11.48 3.95 -11.64
CA GLU A 352 -10.58 4.72 -12.52
C GLU A 352 -9.18 4.09 -12.57
N LEU A 353 -8.64 3.68 -11.42
CA LEU A 353 -7.34 3.03 -11.32
C LEU A 353 -7.30 1.67 -12.03
N VAL A 354 -8.33 0.84 -11.86
CA VAL A 354 -8.39 -0.47 -12.53
C VAL A 354 -8.64 -0.30 -14.04
N GLN A 355 -9.44 0.69 -14.45
CA GLN A 355 -9.62 1.01 -15.87
C GLN A 355 -8.30 1.43 -16.53
N MET A 356 -7.50 2.27 -15.86
CA MET A 356 -6.16 2.64 -16.34
C MET A 356 -5.26 1.42 -16.57
N VAL A 357 -5.32 0.44 -15.66
CA VAL A 357 -4.56 -0.81 -15.79
C VAL A 357 -5.08 -1.64 -16.96
N VAL A 358 -6.41 -1.83 -17.08
CA VAL A 358 -7.02 -2.59 -18.17
C VAL A 358 -6.63 -1.99 -19.53
N ASP A 359 -6.83 -0.68 -19.71
CA ASP A 359 -6.52 -0.01 -20.98
C ASP A 359 -5.02 -0.05 -21.30
N GLY A 360 -4.19 0.23 -20.30
CA GLY A 360 -2.74 0.27 -20.46
C GLY A 360 -2.18 -1.11 -20.78
N VAL A 361 -2.61 -2.16 -20.09
CA VAL A 361 -2.15 -3.54 -20.35
C VAL A 361 -2.58 -4.00 -21.74
N LYS A 362 -3.81 -3.68 -22.20
CA LYS A 362 -4.23 -3.98 -23.58
C LYS A 362 -3.30 -3.33 -24.61
N LEU A 363 -2.93 -2.06 -24.41
CA LEU A 363 -1.99 -1.37 -25.30
C LEU A 363 -0.58 -1.98 -25.25
N LEU A 364 -0.07 -2.32 -24.07
CA LEU A 364 1.25 -2.94 -23.93
C LEU A 364 1.31 -4.30 -24.66
N VAL A 365 0.25 -5.10 -24.57
CA VAL A 365 0.15 -6.38 -25.29
C VAL A 365 0.08 -6.17 -26.81
N GLU A 366 -0.64 -5.16 -27.28
CA GLU A 366 -0.67 -4.83 -28.71
C GLU A 366 0.71 -4.39 -29.23
N MET A 367 1.42 -3.56 -28.46
CA MET A 367 2.79 -3.17 -28.77
C MET A 367 3.74 -4.38 -28.80
N GLU A 368 3.63 -5.29 -27.83
CA GLU A 368 4.42 -6.53 -27.81
C GLU A 368 4.17 -7.37 -29.07
N LYS A 369 2.91 -7.57 -29.45
CA LYS A 369 2.51 -8.31 -30.66
C LYS A 369 3.07 -7.70 -31.95
N ARG A 370 3.19 -6.38 -32.03
CA ARG A 370 3.80 -5.69 -33.17
C ARG A 370 5.31 -5.90 -33.22
N LEU A 371 5.98 -5.77 -32.07
CA LEU A 371 7.42 -6.00 -31.98
C LEU A 371 7.80 -7.46 -32.30
N GLU A 372 6.97 -8.43 -31.91
CA GLU A 372 7.13 -9.85 -32.30
C GLU A 372 7.12 -10.06 -33.82
N LYS A 373 6.40 -9.20 -34.56
CA LYS A 373 6.33 -9.20 -36.03
C LYS A 373 7.38 -8.30 -36.68
N GLY A 374 8.28 -7.69 -35.91
CA GLY A 374 9.28 -6.73 -36.40
C GLY A 374 8.68 -5.39 -36.87
N GLN A 375 7.50 -5.02 -36.38
CA GLN A 375 6.80 -3.79 -36.76
C GLN A 375 7.07 -2.66 -35.75
N SER A 376 7.05 -1.40 -36.22
CA SER A 376 7.16 -0.23 -35.34
C SER A 376 5.92 -0.05 -34.46
N ILE A 377 6.14 0.55 -33.28
CA ILE A 377 5.10 0.93 -32.30
C ILE A 377 4.96 2.46 -32.16
N ASP A 378 5.61 3.25 -33.02
CA ASP A 378 5.64 4.71 -32.90
C ASP A 378 4.26 5.35 -33.03
N ASP A 379 3.38 4.78 -33.85
CA ASP A 379 1.98 5.19 -34.01
C ASP A 379 1.08 4.78 -32.84
N LEU A 380 1.56 3.88 -31.97
CA LEU A 380 0.84 3.42 -30.77
C LEU A 380 1.22 4.21 -29.51
N MET A 381 2.13 5.18 -29.60
CA MET A 381 2.59 5.94 -28.45
C MET A 381 1.43 6.67 -27.76
N PRO A 382 1.16 6.40 -26.47
CA PRO A 382 0.02 7.00 -25.78
C PRO A 382 0.23 8.50 -25.51
N SER A 383 -0.86 9.26 -25.42
CA SER A 383 -0.85 10.60 -24.82
C SER A 383 -0.56 10.49 -23.31
N GLN A 384 -0.06 11.59 -22.72
CA GLN A 384 0.08 11.64 -21.27
C GLN A 384 -1.32 11.61 -20.63
N LYS A 385 -1.57 10.62 -19.78
CA LYS A 385 -2.76 10.54 -18.93
C LYS A 385 -2.59 11.35 -17.64
#